data_AF-A0A958M8V6-F1
#
_entry.id   AF-A0A958M8V6-F1
#
_cell.length_a   1.000
_cell.length_b   1.000
_cell.length_c   1.000
_cell.angle_alpha   90.00
_cell.angle_beta   90.00
_cell.angle_gamma   90.00
#
_symmetry.space_group_name_H-M   'P 1'
#
loop_
_entity.id
_entity.type
_entity.pdbx_description
1 polymer ?
#
loop_
_entity_poly.entity_id
_entity_poly.type
_entity_poly.pdbx_seq_one_letter_code
_entity_poly.pdbx_strand_id
1 'polypeptide(L)' 'MKIIVPMAGRGSRLRPHTLTVPKPLIPIAGKPIAYRLAEDIIKVLKQDVEEIAFVIHKDFGPQVPEDLKAM' A
#
# COMPACT_ATOMS: atom_id res chain seq x y z
N MET A 1 -1.61 14.09 12.42
CA MET A 1 -2.85 13.52 11.85
C MET A 1 -2.70 12.01 11.59
N LYS A 2 -3.78 11.22 11.74
CA LYS A 2 -3.82 9.78 11.41
C LYS A 2 -4.60 9.52 10.12
N ILE A 3 -4.13 8.57 9.30
CA ILE A 3 -4.70 8.25 7.98
C ILE A 3 -5.00 6.75 7.89
N ILE A 4 -6.10 6.38 7.23
CA ILE A 4 -6.43 4.99 6.90
C ILE A 4 -6.47 4.83 5.38
N VAL A 5 -5.74 3.83 4.87
CA VAL A 5 -5.68 3.52 3.43
C VAL A 5 -6.28 2.13 3.19
N PRO A 6 -7.50 2.04 2.60
CA PRO A 6 -8.12 0.77 2.30
C PRO A 6 -7.52 0.13 1.03
N MET A 7 -6.80 -0.99 1.20
CA MET A 7 -6.13 -1.72 0.13
C MET A 7 -6.43 -3.22 0.10
N ALA A 8 -7.54 -3.67 0.70
CA ALA A 8 -7.91 -5.08 0.78
C ALA A 8 -8.47 -5.67 -0.53
N GLY A 9 -8.55 -4.89 -1.62
CA GLY A 9 -9.06 -5.39 -2.89
C GLY A 9 -8.12 -6.41 -3.55
N ARG A 10 -8.67 -7.47 -4.15
CA ARG A 10 -7.90 -8.50 -4.88
C ARG A 10 -7.21 -8.02 -6.17
N GLY A 11 -7.35 -6.75 -6.53
CA GLY A 11 -6.68 -6.17 -7.70
C GLY A 11 -7.09 -6.77 -9.05
N SER A 12 -8.28 -7.37 -9.18
CA SER A 12 -8.71 -8.14 -10.36
C SER A 12 -8.55 -7.44 -11.71
N ARG A 13 -8.69 -6.11 -11.74
CA ARG A 13 -8.50 -5.26 -12.94
C ARG A 13 -7.05 -5.20 -13.45
N LEU A 14 -6.07 -5.51 -12.62
CA LEU A 14 -4.64 -5.49 -12.95
C LEU A 14 -4.06 -6.88 -13.18
N ARG A 15 -4.90 -7.90 -13.33
CA ARG A 15 -4.44 -9.23 -13.72
C ARG A 15 -3.78 -9.16 -15.10
N PRO A 16 -2.70 -9.92 -15.34
CA PRO A 16 -2.17 -11.00 -14.50
C PRO A 16 -1.25 -10.54 -13.34
N HIS A 17 -0.86 -9.26 -13.27
CA HIS A 17 0.15 -8.78 -12.31
C HIS A 17 -0.22 -8.99 -10.83
N THR A 18 -1.53 -9.02 -10.52
CA THR A 18 -2.02 -9.22 -9.15
C THR A 18 -2.30 -10.68 -8.79
N LEU A 19 -1.92 -11.65 -9.62
CA LEU A 19 -2.10 -13.08 -9.32
C LEU A 19 -1.06 -13.59 -8.31
N THR A 20 0.18 -13.10 -8.41
CA THR A 20 1.30 -13.53 -7.55
C THR A 20 1.76 -12.44 -6.60
N VAL A 21 1.55 -11.17 -6.95
CA VAL A 21 1.98 -10.01 -6.15
C VAL A 21 0.76 -9.19 -5.76
N PRO A 22 0.47 -9.00 -4.46
CA PRO A 22 -0.61 -8.13 -4.02
C PRO A 22 -0.44 -6.71 -4.55
N LYS A 23 -1.55 -6.08 -4.96
CA LYS A 23 -1.53 -4.72 -5.51
C LYS A 23 -0.69 -3.74 -4.67
N PRO A 24 -0.78 -3.69 -3.32
CA PRO A 24 0.02 -2.76 -2.50
C PRO A 24 1.53 -2.82 -2.74
N LEU A 25 2.04 -3.99 -3.12
CA LEU A 25 3.46 -4.28 -3.32
C LEU A 25 3.90 -4.25 -4.78
N ILE A 26 2.99 -3.97 -5.73
CA ILE A 26 3.38 -3.87 -7.13
C ILE A 26 4.38 -2.72 -7.31
N PRO A 27 5.57 -2.97 -7.88
CA PRO A 27 6.58 -1.94 -8.07
C PRO A 27 6.20 -1.00 -9.21
N ILE A 28 6.21 0.30 -8.92
CA ILE A 28 6.03 1.41 -9.85
C ILE A 28 7.30 2.26 -9.80
N ALA A 29 8.09 2.20 -10.88
CA ALA A 29 9.39 2.86 -10.98
C ALA A 29 10.28 2.60 -9.74
N GLY A 30 10.47 1.31 -9.43
CA GLY A 30 11.35 0.84 -8.35
C GLY A 30 10.79 0.93 -6.93
N LYS A 31 9.61 1.54 -6.71
CA LYS A 31 8.97 1.63 -5.39
C LYS A 31 7.60 0.96 -5.38
N PRO A 32 7.17 0.28 -4.30
CA PRO A 32 5.81 -0.22 -4.18
C PRO A 32 4.75 0.88 -4.37
N ILE A 33 3.60 0.53 -4.96
CA ILE A 33 2.52 1.52 -5.18
C ILE A 33 1.97 2.09 -3.87
N ALA A 34 1.96 1.31 -2.77
CA ALA A 34 1.52 1.80 -1.47
C ALA A 34 2.46 2.89 -0.93
N TYR A 35 3.76 2.73 -1.13
CA TYR A 35 4.78 3.72 -0.77
C TYR A 35 4.58 5.03 -1.53
N ARG A 36 4.39 4.95 -2.86
CA ARG A 36 4.13 6.14 -3.70
C ARG A 36 2.88 6.88 -3.23
N LEU A 37 1.81 6.14 -2.93
CA LEU A 37 0.57 6.73 -2.44
C LEU A 37 0.76 7.42 -1.08
N ALA A 38 1.53 6.83 -0.15
CA ALA A 38 1.87 7.48 1.11
C ALA A 38 2.70 8.75 0.90
N GLU A 39 3.74 8.71 0.05
CA GLU A 39 4.55 9.89 -0.32
C GLU A 39 3.68 11.01 -0.90
N ASP A 40 2.77 10.68 -1.81
CA ASP A 40 1.95 11.68 -2.49
C ASP A 40 0.93 12.32 -1.55
N ILE A 41 0.34 11.53 -0.64
CA ILE A 41 -0.54 12.05 0.40
C ILE A 41 0.22 13.02 1.30
N ILE A 42 1.41 12.64 1.79
CA ILE A 42 2.23 13.49 2.67
C ILE A 42 2.63 14.79 1.96
N LYS A 43 3.01 14.74 0.69
CA LYS A 43 3.39 15.94 -0.08
C LYS A 43 2.27 16.95 -0.25
N VAL A 44 1.03 16.48 -0.40
CA VAL A 44 -0.14 17.35 -0.63
C VAL A 44 -0.68 17.92 0.68
N LEU A 45 -0.50 17.19 1.78
CA LEU A 45 -0.93 17.64 3.10
C LEU A 45 -0.03 18.76 3.63
N LYS A 46 -0.66 19.81 4.15
CA LYS A 46 0.03 20.94 4.79
C LYS A 46 0.22 20.75 6.31
N GLN A 47 0.19 19.50 6.75
CA GLN A 47 0.22 19.13 8.17
C GLN A 47 0.96 17.80 8.34
N ASP A 48 1.53 17.61 9.52
CA ASP A 48 2.28 16.41 9.84
C ASP A 48 1.36 15.19 9.99
N VAL A 49 1.80 14.08 9.40
CA VAL A 49 1.16 12.76 9.50
C VAL A 49 1.90 11.95 10.54
N GLU A 50 1.18 11.51 11.57
CA GLU A 50 1.74 10.72 12.68
C GLU A 50 1.67 9.22 12.39
N GLU A 51 0.61 8.78 11.70
CA GLU A 51 0.32 7.36 11.53
C GLU A 51 -0.47 7.13 10.25
N ILE A 52 -0.07 6.09 9.50
CA ILE A 52 -0.80 5.58 8.34
C ILE A 52 -1.12 4.11 8.59
N ALA A 53 -2.41 3.78 8.65
CA ALA A 53 -2.89 2.41 8.80
C ALA A 53 -3.35 1.85 7.45
N PHE A 54 -2.75 0.74 7.02
CA PHE A 54 -3.15 0.04 5.80
C PHE A 54 -4.14 -1.09 6.11
N VAL A 55 -5.30 -1.08 5.45
CA VAL A 55 -6.26 -2.20 5.54
C VAL A 55 -5.98 -3.16 4.39
N ILE A 56 -5.48 -4.35 4.69
CA ILE A 56 -5.10 -5.37 3.70
C ILE A 56 -5.98 -6.61 3.76
N HIS A 57 -5.98 -7.39 2.68
CA HIS A 57 -6.73 -8.64 2.62
C HIS A 57 -5.98 -9.73 3.39
N LYS A 58 -6.68 -10.51 4.24
CA LYS A 58 -6.08 -11.60 5.03
C LYS A 58 -5.30 -12.63 4.19
N ASP A 59 -5.78 -12.90 2.98
CA ASP A 59 -5.19 -13.89 2.06
C ASP A 59 -3.81 -13.47 1.50
N PHE A 60 -3.35 -12.23 1.72
CA PHE A 60 -2.03 -11.78 1.23
C PHE A 60 -0.84 -12.38 1.97
N GLY A 61 -1.08 -13.07 3.09
CA GLY A 61 -0.03 -13.71 3.89
C GLY A 61 0.69 -12.73 4.82
N PRO A 62 1.50 -13.26 5.75
CA PRO A 62 2.11 -12.48 6.83
C PRO A 62 3.25 -11.56 6.38
N GLN A 63 3.90 -11.86 5.25
CA GLN A 63 5.03 -11.06 4.76
C GLN A 63 4.59 -9.66 4.30
N VAL A 64 3.41 -9.55 3.70
CA VAL A 64 2.90 -8.30 3.13
C VAL A 64 2.73 -7.19 4.17
N PRO A 65 2.09 -7.42 5.33
CA PRO A 65 2.05 -6.41 6.38
C PRO A 65 3.45 -6.05 6.91
N GLU A 66 4.41 -6.98 6.96
CA GLU A 66 5.78 -6.65 7.37
C GLU A 66 6.49 -5.77 6.32
N ASP A 67 6.35 -6.11 5.04
CA ASP A 67 6.89 -5.30 3.94
C ASP A 67 6.29 -3.88 3.95
N LEU A 68 4.98 -3.74 4.25
CA LEU A 68 4.30 -2.45 4.35
C LEU A 68 4.71 -1.63 5.58
N LYS A 69 5.10 -2.27 6.69
CA LYS A 69 5.63 -1.57 7.88
C LYS A 69 7.09 -1.14 7.70
N ALA A 70 7.84 -1.86 6.87
CA ALA A 70 9.24 -1.56 6.57
C ALA A 70 9.41 -0.44 5.52
N MET A 71 8.30 0.01 4.91
CA MET A 71 8.24 1.17 4.01
C MET A 71 8.47 2.48 4.76
#